data_AF-A0A2S2NKQ4-F1
#
_entry.id   AF-A0A2S2NKQ4-F1
#
_cell.length_a   1.000
_cell.length_b   1.000
_cell.length_c   1.000
_cell.angle_alpha   90.00
_cell.angle_beta   90.00
_cell.angle_gamma   90.00
#
_symmetry.space_group_name_H-M   'P 1'
#
loop_
_entity.id
_entity.type
_entity.pdbx_description
1 polymer ?
#
loop_
_entity_poly.entity_id
_entity_poly.type
_entity_poly.pdbx_seq_one_letter_code
_entity_poly.pdbx_strand_id
1 'polypeptide(L)'
;DLPRPRKRLIQLMFEASQKTEVQDKLFDLLFLRTPISIIGTTKIEGIKLAVNYLEGENAVVTNEKYTLNCDIAFRSIGYRSVQADPDVPFDKMSSTVPQSIGVYSVGWLSSGPVGVILSTMSNAFQAASLISQHFDKGLLSERKPGYNYISKILENKGIYHHIS
;
A
#
# COMPACT_ATOMS: atom_id res chain seq x y z
N ASP A 1 -1.04 -23.35 17.10
CA ASP A 1 -0.85 -22.14 17.92
C ASP A 1 -0.62 -20.89 17.09
N LEU A 2 -1.19 -19.76 17.51
CA LEU A 2 -0.98 -18.47 16.85
C LEU A 2 0.42 -17.91 17.17
N PRO A 3 1.10 -17.24 16.21
CA PRO A 3 2.37 -16.56 16.47
C PRO A 3 2.25 -15.55 17.62
N ARG A 4 3.32 -15.38 18.41
CA ARG A 4 3.33 -14.52 19.61
C ARG A 4 2.77 -13.10 19.37
N PRO A 5 3.12 -12.37 18.30
CA PRO A 5 2.57 -11.04 18.05
C PRO A 5 1.04 -11.06 17.89
N ARG A 6 0.51 -12.03 17.15
CA ARG A 6 -0.93 -12.19 16.91
C ARG A 6 -1.68 -12.54 18.19
N LYS A 7 -1.12 -13.42 19.03
CA LYS A 7 -1.71 -13.77 20.34
C LYS A 7 -1.83 -12.55 21.24
N ARG A 8 -0.77 -11.71 21.34
CA ARG A 8 -0.78 -10.49 22.17
C ARG A 8 -1.81 -9.47 21.68
N LEU A 9 -1.92 -9.29 20.36
CA LEU A 9 -2.90 -8.36 19.78
C LEU A 9 -4.34 -8.81 20.10
N ILE A 10 -4.66 -10.09 19.90
CA ILE A 10 -6.00 -10.62 20.19
C ILE A 10 -6.33 -10.51 21.68
N GLN A 11 -5.37 -10.83 22.55
CA GLN A 11 -5.54 -10.68 24.00
C GLN A 11 -5.86 -9.24 24.38
N LEU A 12 -5.13 -8.26 23.83
CA LEU A 12 -5.38 -6.84 24.06
C LEU A 12 -6.79 -6.42 23.60
N MET A 13 -7.21 -6.88 22.42
CA MET A 13 -8.54 -6.59 21.89
C MET A 13 -9.65 -7.18 22.78
N PHE A 14 -9.46 -8.41 23.26
CA PHE A 14 -10.38 -9.06 24.19
C PHE A 14 -10.45 -8.32 25.52
N GLU A 15 -9.31 -7.97 26.12
CA GLU A 15 -9.29 -7.19 27.36
C GLU A 15 -9.96 -5.82 27.20
N ALA A 16 -9.76 -5.16 26.05
CA ALA A 16 -10.42 -3.90 25.75
C ALA A 16 -11.93 -4.04 25.59
N SER A 17 -12.43 -5.13 24.99
CA SER A 17 -13.87 -5.34 24.80
C SER A 17 -14.63 -5.63 26.09
N GLN A 18 -13.94 -6.05 27.15
CA GLN A 18 -14.54 -6.32 28.46
C GLN A 18 -14.69 -5.06 29.32
N LYS A 19 -14.13 -3.92 28.92
CA LYS A 19 -14.25 -2.66 29.68
C LYS A 19 -15.59 -2.01 29.42
N THR A 20 -16.28 -1.60 30.48
CA THR A 20 -17.63 -1.01 30.44
C THR A 20 -17.63 0.48 30.85
N GLU A 21 -16.47 1.14 30.79
CA GLU A 21 -16.37 2.56 31.14
C GLU A 21 -17.11 3.43 30.12
N VAL A 22 -17.97 4.32 30.63
CA VAL A 22 -18.63 5.33 29.81
C VAL A 22 -17.67 6.49 29.61
N GLN A 23 -17.34 6.78 28.35
CA GLN A 23 -16.50 7.92 27.97
C GLN A 23 -17.23 8.77 26.92
N ASP A 24 -16.91 10.07 26.89
CA ASP A 24 -17.48 11.02 25.91
C ASP A 24 -17.02 10.75 24.47
N LYS A 25 -15.93 10.01 24.30
CA LYS A 25 -15.38 9.63 22.99
C LYS A 25 -15.20 8.12 22.95
N LEU A 26 -15.73 7.51 21.89
CA LEU A 26 -15.69 6.07 21.67
C LEU A 26 -14.92 5.75 20.40
N PHE A 27 -14.27 4.59 20.41
CA PHE A 27 -13.61 4.02 19.24
C PHE A 27 -14.03 2.57 19.11
N ASP A 28 -14.87 2.30 18.12
CA ASP A 28 -15.43 0.97 17.89
C ASP A 28 -14.77 0.28 16.71
N LEU A 29 -14.48 -1.01 16.90
CA LEU A 29 -14.00 -1.89 15.86
C LEU A 29 -15.16 -2.75 15.34
N LEU A 30 -15.70 -2.38 14.18
CA LEU A 30 -16.76 -3.13 13.52
C LEU A 30 -16.15 -4.18 12.57
N PHE A 31 -16.16 -5.44 12.99
CA PHE A 31 -15.73 -6.56 12.16
C PHE A 31 -16.86 -7.09 11.28
N LEU A 32 -16.49 -7.82 10.23
CA LEU A 32 -17.43 -8.47 9.31
C LEU A 32 -18.45 -7.48 8.73
N ARG A 33 -17.94 -6.32 8.29
CA ARG A 33 -18.72 -5.30 7.59
C ARG A 33 -18.06 -4.95 6.27
N THR A 34 -18.85 -4.99 5.20
CA THR A 34 -18.42 -4.49 3.89
C THR A 34 -19.09 -3.14 3.63
N PRO A 35 -18.33 -2.08 3.29
CA PRO A 35 -18.92 -0.82 2.86
C PRO A 35 -19.56 -0.98 1.48
N ILE A 36 -20.86 -0.68 1.39
CA ILE A 36 -21.66 -0.81 0.17
C ILE A 36 -21.76 0.51 -0.58
N SER A 37 -22.10 1.59 0.12
CA SER A 37 -22.25 2.92 -0.48
C SER A 37 -22.15 4.01 0.57
N ILE A 38 -21.65 5.19 0.17
CA ILE A 38 -21.76 6.41 0.97
C ILE A 38 -23.18 6.98 0.79
N ILE A 39 -23.75 7.49 1.87
CA ILE A 39 -25.06 8.15 1.90
C ILE A 39 -24.88 9.66 1.98
N GLY A 40 -25.76 10.39 1.30
CA GLY A 40 -25.74 11.85 1.19
C GLY A 40 -25.48 12.29 -0.26
N THR A 41 -25.78 13.55 -0.56
CA THR A 41 -25.68 14.11 -1.93
C THR A 41 -24.59 15.17 -2.02
N THR A 42 -24.66 16.20 -1.18
CA THR A 42 -23.69 17.30 -1.13
C THR A 42 -22.62 17.09 -0.08
N LYS A 43 -22.92 16.31 0.96
CA LYS A 43 -22.02 15.91 2.03
C LYS A 43 -22.28 14.47 2.44
N ILE A 44 -21.33 13.88 3.17
CA ILE A 44 -21.50 12.55 3.77
C ILE A 44 -22.48 12.67 4.93
N GLU A 45 -23.47 11.79 4.97
CA GLU A 45 -24.47 11.66 6.05
C GLU A 45 -24.44 10.27 6.69
N GLY A 46 -23.81 9.30 6.00
CA GLY A 46 -23.59 7.98 6.55
C GLY A 46 -22.92 7.04 5.56
N ILE A 47 -22.74 5.80 6.01
CA ILE A 47 -22.23 4.71 5.19
C ILE A 47 -23.17 3.51 5.32
N LYS A 48 -23.60 2.97 4.18
CA LYS A 48 -24.35 1.72 4.12
C LYS A 48 -23.38 0.56 4.24
N LEU A 49 -23.59 -0.29 5.23
CA LEU A 49 -22.78 -1.47 5.52
C LEU A 49 -23.62 -2.72 5.30
N ALA A 50 -22.99 -3.79 4.80
CA ALA A 50 -23.55 -5.13 4.82
C ALA A 50 -22.86 -5.98 5.87
N VAL A 51 -23.61 -6.88 6.51
CA VAL A 51 -23.07 -7.87 7.44
C VAL A 51 -22.42 -8.99 6.65
N ASN A 52 -21.27 -9.48 7.11
CA ASN A 52 -20.58 -10.62 6.53
C ASN A 52 -20.57 -11.80 7.50
N TYR A 53 -20.37 -13.01 6.97
CA TYR A 53 -19.87 -14.15 7.73
C TYR A 53 -18.53 -14.62 7.13
N LEU A 54 -17.82 -15.50 7.83
CA LEU A 54 -16.59 -16.09 7.33
C LEU A 54 -16.88 -17.46 6.70
N GLU A 55 -16.40 -17.65 5.49
CA GLU A 55 -16.32 -18.95 4.82
C GLU A 55 -14.85 -19.26 4.54
N GLY A 56 -14.25 -20.09 5.38
CA GLY A 56 -12.80 -20.25 5.43
C GLY A 56 -12.10 -18.94 5.80
N GLU A 57 -11.23 -18.45 4.93
CA GLU A 57 -10.51 -17.17 5.11
C GLU A 57 -11.21 -15.98 4.45
N ASN A 58 -12.32 -16.21 3.75
CA ASN A 58 -13.02 -15.18 2.98
C ASN A 58 -14.21 -14.61 3.76
N ALA A 59 -14.44 -13.31 3.62
CA ALA A 59 -15.65 -12.66 4.10
C ALA A 59 -16.73 -12.71 3.01
N VAL A 60 -17.88 -13.33 3.33
CA VAL A 60 -19.03 -13.47 2.43
C VAL A 60 -20.16 -12.56 2.91
N VAL A 61 -20.68 -11.73 2.01
CA VAL A 61 -21.71 -10.73 2.29
C VAL A 61 -23.08 -11.41 2.45
N THR A 62 -23.82 -11.04 3.49
CA THR A 62 -25.21 -11.47 3.70
C THR A 62 -26.21 -10.47 3.08
N ASN A 63 -27.50 -10.80 3.18
CA ASN A 63 -28.57 -9.88 2.79
C ASN A 63 -28.83 -8.77 3.82
N GLU A 64 -28.28 -8.87 5.03
CA GLU A 64 -28.49 -7.90 6.10
C GLU A 64 -27.66 -6.63 5.86
N LYS A 65 -28.32 -5.48 5.88
CA LYS A 65 -27.71 -4.17 5.62
C LYS A 65 -28.27 -3.14 6.58
N TYR A 66 -27.42 -2.21 6.99
CA TYR A 66 -27.81 -1.07 7.81
C TYR A 66 -26.98 0.16 7.45
N THR A 67 -27.45 1.34 7.86
CA THR A 67 -26.71 2.59 7.69
C THR A 67 -26.08 2.97 9.02
N LEU A 68 -24.79 3.27 9.00
CA LEU A 68 -24.10 3.92 10.10
C LEU A 68 -24.03 5.42 9.78
N ASN A 69 -24.66 6.25 10.62
CA ASN A 69 -24.64 7.70 10.45
C ASN A 69 -23.23 8.23 10.73
N CYS A 70 -22.71 9.06 9.83
CA CYS A 70 -21.42 9.72 9.99
C CYS A 70 -21.31 10.91 9.05
N ASP A 71 -20.54 11.93 9.44
CA ASP A 71 -20.30 13.12 8.61
C ASP A 71 -18.97 13.05 7.82
N ILE A 72 -18.11 12.08 8.15
CA ILE A 72 -16.77 11.92 7.59
C ILE A 72 -16.47 10.43 7.42
N ALA A 73 -15.88 10.07 6.28
CA ALA A 73 -15.40 8.72 6.00
C ALA A 73 -13.98 8.74 5.42
N PHE A 74 -13.10 7.89 5.96
CA PHE A 74 -11.75 7.70 5.45
C PHE A 74 -11.59 6.28 4.90
N ARG A 75 -11.09 6.17 3.67
CA ARG A 75 -10.78 4.87 3.08
C ARG A 75 -9.33 4.49 3.37
N SER A 76 -9.12 3.54 4.29
CA SER A 76 -7.81 3.02 4.67
C SER A 76 -7.64 1.54 4.31
N ILE A 77 -7.77 1.20 3.03
CA ILE A 77 -7.73 -0.19 2.51
C ILE A 77 -6.44 -0.51 1.72
N GLY A 78 -5.39 0.29 1.95
CA GLY A 78 -4.13 0.19 1.23
C GLY A 78 -4.01 1.19 0.07
N TYR A 79 -2.84 1.15 -0.56
CA TYR A 79 -2.45 2.05 -1.65
C TYR A 79 -2.28 1.29 -2.96
N ARG A 80 -2.13 2.00 -4.07
CA ARG A 80 -1.71 1.41 -5.35
C ARG A 80 -0.74 2.37 -6.03
N SER A 81 0.32 1.81 -6.61
CA SER A 81 1.23 2.59 -7.46
C SER A 81 0.51 2.98 -8.76
N VAL A 82 0.95 4.07 -9.36
CA VAL A 82 0.49 4.52 -10.68
C VAL A 82 1.67 4.40 -11.64
N GLN A 83 1.40 3.94 -12.86
CA GLN A 83 2.40 3.89 -13.91
C GLN A 83 2.77 5.32 -14.31
N ALA A 84 4.00 5.73 -13.98
CA ALA A 84 4.48 7.09 -14.25
C ALA A 84 4.85 7.30 -15.72
N ASP A 85 5.31 6.23 -16.39
CA ASP A 85 5.79 6.26 -17.77
C ASP A 85 5.36 4.95 -18.48
N PRO A 86 4.77 5.02 -19.70
CA PRO A 86 4.35 3.86 -20.45
C PRO A 86 5.51 2.90 -20.82
N ASP A 87 6.74 3.40 -20.90
CA ASP A 87 7.91 2.61 -21.28
C ASP A 87 8.49 1.81 -20.09
N VAL A 88 8.05 2.11 -18.86
CA VAL A 88 8.45 1.37 -17.66
C VAL A 88 7.56 0.14 -17.49
N PRO A 89 8.13 -1.08 -17.32
CA PRO A 89 7.36 -2.28 -17.05
C PRO A 89 6.45 -2.12 -15.83
N PHE A 90 5.16 -2.42 -15.95
CA PHE A 90 4.21 -2.27 -14.86
C PHE A 90 3.18 -3.40 -14.87
N ASP A 91 3.13 -4.17 -13.79
CA ASP A 91 2.07 -5.16 -13.58
C ASP A 91 0.85 -4.44 -12.99
N LYS A 92 -0.21 -4.32 -13.80
CA LYS A 92 -1.46 -3.67 -13.40
C LYS A 92 -2.20 -4.42 -12.30
N MET A 93 -2.05 -5.74 -12.22
CA MET A 93 -2.74 -6.56 -11.21
C MET A 93 -2.17 -6.31 -9.83
N SER A 94 -0.85 -6.43 -9.67
CA SER A 94 -0.17 -6.15 -8.40
C SER A 94 0.09 -4.65 -8.18
N SER A 95 -0.03 -3.81 -9.22
CA SER A 95 0.35 -2.39 -9.21
C SER A 95 1.81 -2.18 -8.79
N THR A 96 2.70 -3.02 -9.33
CA THR A 96 4.15 -3.00 -9.06
C THR A 96 4.97 -3.01 -10.35
N VAL A 97 6.26 -2.69 -10.24
CA VAL A 97 7.24 -2.80 -11.33
C VAL A 97 8.08 -4.05 -11.07
N PRO A 98 8.02 -5.08 -11.94
CA PRO A 98 8.88 -6.26 -11.79
C PRO A 98 10.35 -5.90 -12.04
N GLN A 99 11.26 -6.69 -11.47
CA GLN A 99 12.69 -6.53 -11.73
C GLN A 99 13.01 -6.90 -13.18
N SER A 100 13.75 -6.04 -13.89
CA SER A 100 14.19 -6.30 -15.26
C SER A 100 15.61 -5.80 -15.47
N ILE A 101 16.34 -6.39 -16.41
CA ILE A 101 17.71 -5.94 -16.69
C ILE A 101 17.65 -4.51 -17.21
N GLY A 102 18.29 -3.59 -16.48
CA GLY A 102 18.38 -2.17 -16.83
C GLY A 102 17.28 -1.29 -16.20
N VAL A 103 16.20 -1.89 -15.67
CA VAL A 103 15.15 -1.18 -14.92
C VAL A 103 14.79 -1.97 -13.67
N TYR A 104 15.10 -1.38 -12.50
CA TYR A 104 14.91 -2.01 -11.20
C TYR A 104 13.99 -1.15 -10.34
N SER A 105 13.24 -1.81 -9.45
CA SER A 105 12.32 -1.15 -8.54
C SER A 105 12.69 -1.49 -7.09
N VAL A 106 12.37 -0.58 -6.16
CA VAL A 106 12.56 -0.79 -4.72
C VAL A 106 11.35 -0.29 -3.94
N GLY A 107 11.24 -0.70 -2.68
CA GLY A 107 10.16 -0.34 -1.79
C GLY A 107 8.79 -0.79 -2.30
N TRP A 108 7.76 0.01 -2.02
CA TRP A 108 6.38 -0.34 -2.36
C TRP A 108 6.15 -0.51 -3.87
N LEU A 109 6.93 0.16 -4.71
CA LEU A 109 6.85 -0.03 -6.15
C LEU A 109 7.30 -1.44 -6.57
N SER A 110 8.14 -2.10 -5.77
CA SER A 110 8.60 -3.47 -6.00
C SER A 110 7.74 -4.52 -5.30
N SER A 111 7.42 -4.31 -4.02
CA SER A 111 6.80 -5.33 -3.16
C SER A 111 5.31 -5.12 -2.88
N GLY A 112 4.72 -4.06 -3.43
CA GLY A 112 3.40 -3.59 -3.06
C GLY A 112 3.39 -2.80 -1.76
N PRO A 113 2.24 -2.20 -1.39
CA PRO A 113 2.09 -1.22 -0.31
C PRO A 113 2.01 -1.87 1.08
N VAL A 114 2.89 -2.83 1.33
CA VAL A 114 2.95 -3.60 2.57
C VAL A 114 4.37 -3.58 3.13
N GLY A 115 4.46 -3.66 4.46
CA GLY A 115 5.74 -3.66 5.16
C GLY A 115 6.09 -2.34 5.84
N VAL A 116 7.11 -2.40 6.68
CA VAL A 116 7.67 -1.29 7.44
C VAL A 116 9.00 -0.83 6.83
N ILE A 117 9.56 0.27 7.32
CA ILE A 117 10.83 0.86 6.84
C ILE A 117 11.95 -0.19 6.71
N LEU A 118 12.08 -1.11 7.67
CA LEU A 118 13.08 -2.18 7.62
C LEU A 118 12.88 -3.13 6.43
N SER A 119 11.64 -3.49 6.09
CA SER A 119 11.37 -4.34 4.92
C SER A 119 11.67 -3.62 3.61
N THR A 120 11.41 -2.33 3.53
CA THR A 120 11.80 -1.49 2.38
C THR A 120 13.32 -1.42 2.23
N MET A 121 14.05 -1.23 3.33
CA MET A 121 15.52 -1.23 3.33
C MET A 121 16.09 -2.57 2.85
N SER A 122 15.56 -3.69 3.36
CA SER A 122 15.99 -5.03 2.94
C SER A 122 15.73 -5.27 1.44
N ASN A 123 14.55 -4.87 0.95
CA ASN A 123 14.23 -4.94 -0.48
C ASN A 123 15.20 -4.11 -1.33
N ALA A 124 15.59 -2.92 -0.88
CA ALA A 124 16.58 -2.11 -1.58
C ALA A 124 17.96 -2.79 -1.67
N PHE A 125 18.42 -3.44 -0.61
CA PHE A 125 19.68 -4.21 -0.65
C PHE A 125 19.60 -5.41 -1.60
N GLN A 126 18.46 -6.08 -1.68
CA GLN A 126 18.26 -7.18 -2.63
C GLN A 126 18.32 -6.69 -4.08
N ALA A 127 17.68 -5.56 -4.39
CA ALA A 127 17.75 -4.95 -5.72
C ALA A 127 19.19 -4.52 -6.07
N ALA A 128 19.92 -3.92 -5.12
CA ALA A 128 21.32 -3.56 -5.32
C ALA A 128 22.20 -4.78 -5.61
N SER A 129 22.01 -5.88 -4.87
CA SER A 129 22.72 -7.14 -5.11
C SER A 129 22.42 -7.71 -6.51
N LEU A 130 21.16 -7.65 -6.94
CA LEU A 130 20.75 -8.08 -8.28
C LEU A 130 21.41 -7.24 -9.38
N ILE A 131 21.47 -5.92 -9.20
CA ILE A 131 22.16 -5.01 -10.11
C ILE A 131 23.63 -5.39 -10.23
N SER A 132 24.33 -5.59 -9.11
CA SER A 132 25.74 -6.03 -9.11
C SER A 132 25.92 -7.34 -9.86
N GLN A 133 25.05 -8.33 -9.63
CA GLN A 133 25.10 -9.61 -10.35
C GLN A 133 24.91 -9.44 -11.87
N HIS A 134 24.09 -8.49 -12.31
CA HIS A 134 23.91 -8.21 -13.74
C HIS A 134 25.13 -7.51 -14.35
N PHE A 135 25.85 -6.68 -13.59
CA PHE A 135 27.16 -6.17 -13.99
C PHE A 135 28.20 -7.30 -14.12
N ASP A 136 28.30 -8.17 -13.13
CA ASP A 136 29.27 -9.28 -13.12
C ASP A 136 29.03 -10.26 -14.29
N LYS A 137 27.78 -10.44 -14.70
CA LYS A 137 27.38 -11.24 -15.87
C LYS A 137 27.55 -10.52 -17.21
N GLY A 138 28.03 -9.27 -17.22
CA GLY A 138 28.20 -8.48 -18.44
C GLY A 138 26.91 -7.98 -19.08
N LEU A 139 25.77 -8.11 -18.40
CA LEU A 139 24.44 -7.72 -18.90
C LEU A 139 24.22 -6.20 -18.90
N LEU A 140 25.09 -5.46 -18.21
CA LEU A 140 25.06 -3.99 -18.06
C LEU A 140 26.43 -3.37 -18.42
N SER A 141 26.93 -3.62 -19.63
CA SER A 141 28.31 -3.28 -20.02
C SER A 141 28.46 -1.95 -20.77
N GLU A 142 27.37 -1.33 -21.19
CA GLU A 142 27.40 -0.07 -21.95
C GLU A 142 27.83 1.13 -21.11
N ARG A 143 28.79 1.91 -21.61
CA ARG A 143 29.12 3.22 -21.01
C ARG A 143 28.04 4.22 -21.36
N LYS A 144 27.39 4.77 -20.33
CA LYS A 144 26.33 5.77 -20.47
C LYS A 144 26.84 7.15 -20.03
N PRO A 145 26.44 8.24 -20.71
CA PRO A 145 26.88 9.59 -20.38
C PRO A 145 26.30 10.12 -19.06
N GLY A 146 25.28 9.45 -18.51
CA GLY A 146 24.73 9.74 -17.18
C GLY A 146 24.24 11.18 -17.02
N TYR A 147 24.65 11.79 -15.91
CA TYR A 147 24.25 13.15 -15.51
C TYR A 147 24.45 14.19 -16.62
N ASN A 148 25.60 14.19 -17.30
CA ASN A 148 25.95 15.21 -18.30
C ASN A 148 24.97 15.27 -19.47
N TYR A 149 24.36 14.14 -19.82
CA TYR A 149 23.34 14.08 -20.87
C TYR A 149 21.98 14.55 -20.36
N ILE A 150 21.57 14.07 -19.18
CA ILE A 150 20.26 14.40 -18.59
C ILE A 150 20.17 15.88 -18.19
N SER A 151 21.22 16.48 -17.61
CA SER A 151 21.23 17.89 -17.20
C SER A 151 20.90 18.82 -18.37
N LYS A 152 21.51 18.58 -19.54
CA LYS A 152 21.25 19.37 -20.76
C LYS A 152 19.79 19.27 -21.22
N ILE A 153 19.17 18.09 -21.08
CA ILE A 153 17.75 17.90 -21.42
C ILE A 153 16.86 18.68 -20.44
N LEU A 154 17.16 18.63 -19.14
CA LEU A 154 16.41 19.35 -18.12
C LEU A 154 16.51 20.87 -18.32
N GLU A 155 17.71 21.39 -18.56
CA GLU A 155 17.97 22.80 -18.86
C GLU A 155 17.21 23.27 -20.10
N ASN A 156 17.26 22.51 -21.20
CA ASN A 156 16.50 22.82 -22.42
C ASN A 156 14.99 22.82 -22.21
N LYS A 157 14.49 22.08 -21.21
CA LYS A 157 13.07 22.06 -20.81
C LYS A 157 12.72 23.13 -19.76
N GLY A 158 13.67 23.96 -19.33
CA GLY A 158 13.46 24.97 -18.28
C GLY A 158 13.24 24.38 -16.89
N ILE A 159 13.67 23.13 -16.65
CA ILE A 159 13.57 22.45 -15.36
C ILE A 159 14.88 22.67 -14.60
N TYR A 160 14.79 23.34 -13.45
CA TYR A 160 15.93 23.58 -12.59
C TYR A 160 15.98 22.54 -11.46
N HIS A 161 17.09 21.83 -11.34
CA HIS A 161 17.34 20.86 -10.27
C HIS A 161 18.34 21.43 -9.26
N HIS A 162 18.06 21.21 -7.97
CA HIS A 162 19.00 21.52 -6.91
C HIS A 162 20.09 20.44 -6.90
N ILE A 163 21.32 20.83 -7.22
CA ILE A 163 22.50 19.98 -7.04
C ILE A 163 22.96 20.23 -5.60
N SER A 164 22.76 19.26 -4.72
CA SER A 164 23.36 19.21 -3.38
C SER A 164 24.72 18.54 -3.42
#